data_AF-A0A942DMV2-F1
#
_entry.id   AF-A0A942DMV2-F1
#
_cell.length_a   1.000
_cell.length_b   1.000
_cell.length_c   1.000
_cell.angle_alpha   90.00
_cell.angle_beta   90.00
_cell.angle_gamma   90.00
#
_symmetry.space_group_name_H-M   'P 1'
#
loop_
_entity.id
_entity.type
_entity.pdbx_description
1 polymer ?
#
loop_
_entity_poly.entity_id
_entity_poly.type
_entity_poly.pdbx_seq_one_letter_code
_entity_poly.pdbx_strand_id
1 'polypeptide(L)'
;MKKTLFALATLFMMNQAHALTAAEFSAAYIAQVNHRLTETNKERREEKKNLTLYCEKLSPAQEKLIKVTAAKEGITVGEFAETIAEKLKCYPEFWSPWQRKNIGGVLFNTKAFVMDTFIVRDVIEDLAQGRVPNDAELLLEYTDTELL
;
A
#
# COMPACT_ATOMS: atom_id res chain seq x y z
N MET A 1 -52.88 5.95 -12.47
CA MET A 1 -51.45 5.99 -12.07
C MET A 1 -51.15 4.75 -11.24
N LYS A 2 -49.99 4.13 -11.50
CA LYS A 2 -49.65 2.74 -11.13
C LYS A 2 -49.52 2.55 -9.61
N LYS A 3 -49.95 1.37 -9.16
CA LYS A 3 -49.65 0.78 -7.83
C LYS A 3 -48.16 0.43 -7.76
N THR A 4 -47.53 0.63 -6.60
CA THR A 4 -46.43 -0.22 -6.09
C THR A 4 -46.17 0.10 -4.62
N LEU A 5 -46.86 -0.64 -3.75
CA LEU A 5 -46.32 -1.06 -2.47
C LEU A 5 -45.64 -2.40 -2.74
N PHE A 6 -44.33 -2.53 -2.51
CA PHE A 6 -43.74 -3.78 -2.03
C PHE A 6 -42.36 -3.50 -1.43
N ALA A 7 -42.19 -4.00 -0.22
CA ALA A 7 -41.03 -3.86 0.61
C ALA A 7 -39.79 -4.53 0.01
N LEU A 8 -38.63 -3.90 0.24
CA LEU A 8 -37.36 -4.59 0.43
C LEU A 8 -36.69 -4.00 1.67
N ALA A 9 -37.36 -4.17 2.80
CA ALA A 9 -36.64 -4.38 4.04
C ALA A 9 -35.89 -5.71 3.89
N THR A 10 -34.59 -5.66 3.60
CA THR A 10 -33.55 -6.66 3.95
C THR A 10 -32.28 -6.42 3.13
N LEU A 11 -31.48 -5.41 3.50
CA LEU A 11 -30.02 -5.44 3.33
C LEU A 11 -29.28 -4.72 4.47
N PHE A 12 -29.97 -4.47 5.59
CA PHE A 12 -29.32 -4.35 6.91
C PHE A 12 -29.17 -5.76 7.52
N MET A 13 -28.78 -6.74 6.69
CA MET A 13 -28.44 -8.07 7.18
C MET A 13 -27.06 -7.97 7.81
N MET A 14 -27.07 -7.81 9.14
CA MET A 14 -26.04 -8.32 10.04
C MET A 14 -24.60 -8.05 9.58
N ASN A 15 -24.04 -6.92 10.02
CA ASN A 15 -22.59 -6.82 10.26
C ASN A 15 -22.21 -7.87 11.31
N GLN A 16 -22.05 -9.12 10.88
CA GLN A 16 -21.11 -10.00 11.56
C GLN A 16 -19.75 -9.39 11.28
N ALA A 17 -19.07 -8.93 12.32
CA ALA A 17 -17.66 -8.56 12.28
C ALA A 17 -16.87 -9.77 11.72
N HIS A 18 -16.73 -9.83 10.39
CA HIS A 18 -15.83 -10.73 9.73
C HIS A 18 -14.48 -10.03 9.77
N ALA A 19 -13.56 -10.59 10.55
CA ALA A 19 -12.20 -10.12 10.57
C ALA A 19 -11.66 -10.08 9.14
N LEU A 20 -11.11 -8.93 8.75
CA LEU A 20 -10.51 -8.74 7.44
C LEU A 20 -9.54 -9.89 7.10
N THR A 21 -9.81 -10.59 6.00
CA THR A 21 -8.91 -11.68 5.59
C THR A 21 -7.66 -11.13 4.91
N ALA A 22 -6.56 -11.90 4.95
CA ALA A 22 -5.33 -11.54 4.24
C ALA A 22 -5.54 -11.34 2.72
N ALA A 23 -6.50 -12.06 2.12
CA ALA A 23 -6.83 -11.94 0.70
C ALA A 23 -7.55 -10.61 0.40
N GLU A 24 -8.52 -10.23 1.22
CA GLU A 24 -9.24 -8.97 1.12
C GLU A 24 -8.31 -7.78 1.37
N PHE A 25 -7.52 -7.84 2.44
CA PHE A 25 -6.47 -6.85 2.71
C PHE A 25 -5.54 -6.69 1.51
N SER A 26 -5.00 -7.79 0.98
CA SER A 26 -4.03 -7.73 -0.13
C SER A 26 -4.65 -7.12 -1.39
N ALA A 27 -5.92 -7.45 -1.68
CA ALA A 27 -6.62 -6.90 -2.84
C ALA A 27 -6.84 -5.38 -2.68
N ALA A 28 -7.32 -4.95 -1.52
CA ALA A 28 -7.52 -3.54 -1.20
C ALA A 28 -6.20 -2.76 -1.22
N TYR A 29 -5.15 -3.31 -0.61
CA TYR A 29 -3.81 -2.73 -0.59
C TYR A 29 -3.22 -2.56 -1.99
N ILE A 30 -3.28 -3.60 -2.84
CA ILE A 30 -2.79 -3.51 -4.22
C ILE A 30 -3.55 -2.46 -5.02
N ALA A 31 -4.88 -2.41 -4.87
CA ALA A 31 -5.71 -1.41 -5.55
C ALA A 31 -5.32 0.00 -5.12
N GLN A 32 -5.15 0.23 -3.82
CA GLN A 32 -4.83 1.54 -3.26
C GLN A 32 -3.40 1.99 -3.61
N VAL A 33 -2.40 1.08 -3.60
CA VAL A 33 -1.05 1.39 -4.09
C VAL A 33 -1.10 1.84 -5.55
N ASN A 34 -1.78 1.09 -6.42
CA ASN A 34 -1.88 1.43 -7.85
C ASN A 34 -2.60 2.78 -8.07
N HIS A 35 -3.64 3.06 -7.30
CA HIS A 35 -4.33 4.34 -7.31
C HIS A 35 -3.37 5.49 -6.93
N ARG A 36 -2.67 5.36 -5.80
CA ARG A 36 -1.68 6.37 -5.35
C ARG A 36 -0.54 6.57 -6.32
N LEU A 37 0.00 5.50 -6.93
CA LEU A 37 1.04 5.60 -7.96
C LEU A 37 0.57 6.44 -9.14
N THR A 38 -0.69 6.27 -9.55
CA THR A 38 -1.30 7.04 -10.65
C THR A 38 -1.42 8.51 -10.30
N GLU A 39 -2.03 8.83 -9.16
CA GLU A 39 -2.24 10.23 -8.74
C GLU A 39 -0.90 10.93 -8.45
N THR A 40 0.02 10.28 -7.73
CA THR A 40 1.35 10.82 -7.44
C THR A 40 2.13 11.10 -8.73
N ASN A 41 2.08 10.20 -9.71
CA ASN A 41 2.76 10.43 -10.99
C ASN A 41 2.10 11.56 -11.80
N LYS A 42 0.78 11.72 -11.72
CA LYS A 42 0.04 12.82 -12.35
C LYS A 42 0.44 14.17 -11.75
N GLU A 43 0.38 14.30 -10.42
CA GLU A 43 0.81 15.51 -9.70
C GLU A 43 2.26 15.89 -10.03
N ARG A 44 3.18 14.92 -9.99
CA ARG A 44 4.59 15.16 -10.32
C ARG A 44 4.81 15.61 -11.77
N ARG A 45 3.98 15.16 -12.72
CA ARG A 45 4.02 15.63 -14.11
C ARG A 45 3.56 17.08 -14.23
N GLU A 46 2.55 17.47 -13.46
CA GLU A 46 1.98 18.81 -13.43
C GLU A 46 2.94 19.82 -12.79
N GLU A 47 3.65 19.43 -11.72
CA GLU A 47 4.55 20.31 -10.96
C GLU A 47 5.90 20.62 -11.64
N LYS A 48 6.26 19.92 -12.72
CA LYS A 48 7.47 20.14 -13.56
C LYS A 48 8.83 20.26 -12.83
N LYS A 49 8.96 19.90 -11.55
CA LYS A 49 10.24 19.91 -10.81
C LYS A 49 10.74 18.48 -10.60
N ASN A 50 11.89 18.14 -11.22
CA ASN A 50 12.61 16.88 -11.05
C ASN A 50 11.72 15.63 -11.28
N LEU A 51 11.44 15.35 -12.55
CA LEU A 51 10.45 14.36 -13.02
C LEU A 51 10.94 12.90 -12.87
N THR A 52 11.39 12.54 -11.68
CA THR A 52 11.49 11.14 -11.27
C THR A 52 10.09 10.68 -10.92
N LEU A 53 9.52 9.87 -11.81
CA LEU A 53 8.23 9.23 -11.64
C LEU A 53 8.42 7.89 -10.95
N TYR A 54 7.42 7.47 -10.17
CA TYR A 54 7.32 6.08 -9.73
C TYR A 54 6.97 5.16 -10.91
N CYS A 55 7.06 3.85 -10.68
CA CYS A 55 6.45 2.83 -11.54
C CYS A 55 5.00 3.20 -11.92
N GLU A 56 4.55 2.86 -13.13
CA GLU A 56 3.17 3.15 -13.57
C GLU A 56 2.14 2.33 -12.79
N LYS A 57 2.51 1.11 -12.40
CA LYS A 57 1.72 0.18 -11.59
C LYS A 57 2.61 -0.89 -10.98
N LEU A 58 2.07 -1.62 -10.01
CA LEU A 58 2.68 -2.84 -9.50
C LEU A 58 2.78 -3.91 -10.58
N SER A 59 3.91 -4.60 -10.60
CA SER A 59 4.17 -5.80 -11.37
C SER A 59 3.58 -7.04 -10.68
N PRO A 60 3.32 -8.13 -11.42
CA PRO A 60 2.83 -9.38 -10.82
C PRO A 60 3.74 -9.93 -9.71
N ALA A 61 5.05 -9.68 -9.78
CA ALA A 61 5.99 -10.08 -8.75
C ALA A 61 5.81 -9.30 -7.44
N GLN A 62 5.58 -7.99 -7.53
CA GLN A 62 5.29 -7.13 -6.36
C GLN A 62 3.92 -7.46 -5.77
N GLU A 63 2.90 -7.68 -6.61
CA GLU A 63 1.58 -8.13 -6.13
C GLU A 63 1.67 -9.47 -5.40
N LYS A 64 2.45 -10.42 -5.94
CA LYS A 64 2.68 -11.71 -5.29
C LYS A 64 3.41 -11.53 -3.95
N LEU A 65 4.43 -10.67 -3.89
CA LEU A 65 5.13 -10.34 -2.65
C LEU A 65 4.13 -9.84 -1.59
N ILE A 66 3.30 -8.86 -1.94
CA ILE A 66 2.28 -8.29 -1.03
C ILE A 66 1.37 -9.40 -0.48
N LYS A 67 0.83 -10.24 -1.36
CA LYS A 67 -0.07 -11.35 -0.97
C LYS A 67 0.60 -12.35 -0.04
N VAL A 68 1.84 -12.73 -0.33
CA VAL A 68 2.61 -13.69 0.50
C VAL A 68 2.95 -13.08 1.86
N THR A 69 3.38 -11.83 1.89
CA THR A 69 3.75 -11.14 3.12
C THR A 69 2.53 -10.93 4.01
N ALA A 70 1.40 -10.47 3.47
CA ALA A 70 0.16 -10.27 4.22
C ALA A 70 -0.44 -11.58 4.77
N ALA A 71 -0.16 -12.72 4.13
CA ALA A 71 -0.62 -14.03 4.58
C ALA A 71 0.24 -14.65 5.68
N LYS A 72 1.36 -14.02 6.08
CA LYS A 72 2.18 -14.48 7.20
C LYS A 72 1.39 -14.34 8.50
N GLU A 73 1.22 -15.45 9.21
CA GLU A 73 0.55 -15.46 10.52
C GLU A 73 1.27 -14.53 11.52
N GLY A 74 0.49 -13.74 12.24
CA GLY A 74 1.01 -12.82 13.26
C GLY A 74 1.85 -11.67 12.71
N ILE A 75 1.82 -11.40 11.39
CA ILE A 75 2.58 -10.29 10.83
C ILE A 75 2.07 -8.95 11.36
N THR A 76 3.01 -8.15 11.84
CA THR A 76 2.74 -6.79 12.31
C THR A 76 2.75 -5.78 11.17
N VAL A 77 2.17 -4.61 11.40
CA VAL A 77 2.24 -3.47 10.47
C VAL A 77 3.69 -3.11 10.14
N GLY A 78 4.57 -3.11 11.14
CA GLY A 78 5.99 -2.78 10.95
C GLY A 78 6.71 -3.79 10.06
N GLU A 79 6.55 -5.09 10.36
CA GLU A 79 7.17 -6.16 9.57
C GLU A 79 6.68 -6.19 8.12
N PHE A 80 5.36 -5.98 7.92
CA PHE A 80 4.80 -5.87 6.59
C PHE A 80 5.39 -4.67 5.85
N ALA A 81 5.39 -3.49 6.49
CA ALA A 81 5.86 -2.26 5.86
C ALA A 81 7.34 -2.33 5.46
N GLU A 82 8.19 -2.86 6.34
CA GLU A 82 9.61 -3.05 6.08
C GLU A 82 9.85 -4.03 4.93
N THR A 83 9.19 -5.20 4.97
CA THR A 83 9.34 -6.23 3.93
C THR A 83 8.92 -5.72 2.55
N ILE A 84 7.80 -4.99 2.49
CA ILE A 84 7.33 -4.43 1.22
C ILE A 84 8.25 -3.30 0.77
N ALA A 85 8.59 -2.34 1.62
CA ALA A 85 9.42 -1.19 1.22
C ALA A 85 10.81 -1.60 0.70
N GLU A 86 11.44 -2.62 1.28
CA GLU A 86 12.76 -3.10 0.84
C GLU A 86 12.73 -3.69 -0.59
N LYS A 87 11.59 -4.27 -0.99
CA LYS A 87 11.46 -5.03 -2.23
C LYS A 87 10.53 -4.38 -3.26
N LEU A 88 9.79 -3.33 -2.89
CA LEU A 88 8.86 -2.62 -3.76
C LEU A 88 9.63 -1.99 -4.93
N LYS A 89 10.68 -1.22 -4.67
CA LYS A 89 11.55 -0.62 -5.70
C LYS A 89 10.77 0.10 -6.81
N CYS A 90 9.69 0.77 -6.46
CA CYS A 90 8.84 1.47 -7.43
C CYS A 90 9.35 2.88 -7.71
N TYR A 91 10.01 3.51 -6.74
CA TYR A 91 10.76 4.74 -7.01
C TYR A 91 12.11 4.41 -7.67
N PRO A 92 12.47 5.08 -8.78
CA PRO A 92 13.74 4.86 -9.47
C PRO A 92 14.95 5.09 -8.56
N GLU A 93 15.83 4.10 -8.51
CA GLU A 93 17.17 4.24 -7.91
C GLU A 93 18.00 5.23 -8.76
N PHE A 94 18.62 6.23 -8.14
CA PHE A 94 19.18 7.39 -8.86
C PHE A 94 20.52 7.12 -9.58
N TRP A 95 21.09 5.90 -9.50
CA TRP A 95 22.40 5.58 -10.09
C TRP A 95 22.45 4.20 -10.77
N SER A 96 22.87 4.18 -12.03
CA SER A 96 23.27 2.99 -12.79
C SER A 96 24.50 2.32 -12.16
N PRO A 97 24.66 0.98 -12.19
CA PRO A 97 25.76 0.23 -11.56
C PRO A 97 27.18 0.58 -12.06
N TRP A 98 27.33 1.49 -13.03
CA TRP A 98 28.54 1.66 -13.82
C TRP A 98 29.44 2.84 -13.46
N GLN A 99 29.17 3.59 -12.38
CA GLN A 99 30.04 4.69 -11.99
C GLN A 99 30.35 4.73 -10.49
N ARG A 100 31.58 4.29 -10.20
CA ARG A 100 32.50 4.67 -9.11
C ARG A 100 32.59 3.70 -7.93
N LYS A 101 33.72 2.98 -7.94
CA LYS A 101 34.36 2.34 -6.79
C LYS A 101 34.51 3.32 -5.62
N ASN A 102 34.07 2.85 -4.45
CA ASN A 102 34.57 3.13 -3.10
C ASN A 102 35.06 4.56 -2.80
N ILE A 103 34.16 5.39 -2.25
CA ILE A 103 34.54 6.45 -1.31
C ILE A 103 33.56 6.38 -0.12
N GLY A 104 34.07 5.88 1.00
CA GLY A 104 33.56 5.98 2.39
C GLY A 104 32.06 6.12 2.63
N GLY A 105 31.38 5.01 2.91
CA GLY A 105 30.20 4.98 3.79
C GLY A 105 28.98 5.82 3.36
N VAL A 106 28.77 6.02 2.06
CA VAL A 106 27.66 6.84 1.56
C VAL A 106 26.36 6.03 1.56
N LEU A 107 25.29 6.68 2.04
CA LEU A 107 23.89 6.24 2.09
C LEU A 107 23.33 6.07 0.66
N PHE A 108 23.79 5.05 -0.06
CA PHE A 108 23.28 4.72 -1.39
C PHE A 108 21.87 4.11 -1.24
N ASN A 109 20.91 4.57 -2.05
CA ASN A 109 19.49 4.14 -2.05
C ASN A 109 18.56 4.57 -0.91
N THR A 110 18.99 5.35 0.09
CA THR A 110 18.09 5.81 1.16
C THR A 110 16.91 6.62 0.64
N LYS A 111 17.08 7.46 -0.38
CA LYS A 111 15.95 8.23 -0.93
C LYS A 111 14.90 7.33 -1.57
N ALA A 112 15.28 6.42 -2.46
CA ALA A 112 14.32 5.53 -3.13
C ALA A 112 13.61 4.64 -2.11
N PHE A 113 14.37 4.09 -1.15
CA PHE A 113 13.84 3.33 -0.03
C PHE A 113 12.82 4.15 0.79
N VAL A 114 13.17 5.36 1.23
CA VAL A 114 12.27 6.25 2.00
C VAL A 114 11.01 6.59 1.22
N MET A 115 11.12 6.89 -0.07
CA MET A 115 9.97 7.19 -0.94
C MET A 115 9.03 5.99 -1.08
N ASP A 116 9.57 4.77 -1.16
CA ASP A 116 8.77 3.54 -1.19
C ASP A 116 8.18 3.23 0.19
N THR A 117 8.90 3.47 1.29
CA THR A 117 8.38 3.35 2.66
C THR A 117 7.19 4.27 2.90
N PHE A 118 7.24 5.52 2.42
CA PHE A 118 6.10 6.43 2.53
C PHE A 118 4.88 5.90 1.79
N ILE A 119 5.02 5.47 0.53
CA ILE A 119 3.90 4.86 -0.20
C ILE A 119 3.30 3.69 0.57
N VAL A 120 4.15 2.81 1.12
CA VAL A 120 3.68 1.64 1.85
C VAL A 120 2.89 2.02 3.09
N ARG A 121 3.44 2.91 3.93
CA ARG A 121 2.78 3.31 5.19
C ARG A 121 1.54 4.15 4.95
N ASP A 122 1.57 5.06 3.98
CA ASP A 122 0.42 5.89 3.62
C ASP A 122 -0.76 5.04 3.13
N VAL A 123 -0.49 3.95 2.39
CA VAL A 123 -1.56 3.03 1.97
C VAL A 123 -2.14 2.26 3.16
N ILE A 124 -1.31 1.83 4.11
CA ILE A 124 -1.80 1.16 5.33
C ILE A 124 -2.67 2.13 6.14
N GLU A 125 -2.24 3.38 6.28
CA GLU A 125 -3.00 4.45 6.92
C GLU A 125 -4.34 4.73 6.21
N ASP A 126 -4.35 4.82 4.88
CA ASP A 126 -5.58 4.99 4.10
C ASP A 126 -6.60 3.88 4.35
N LEU A 127 -6.12 2.63 4.32
CA LEU A 127 -6.98 1.46 4.55
C LEU A 127 -7.52 1.43 5.99
N ALA A 128 -6.80 2.03 6.94
CA ALA A 128 -7.25 2.22 8.32
C ALA A 128 -7.92 3.59 8.55
N GLN A 129 -8.47 4.20 7.51
CA GLN A 129 -9.22 5.47 7.56
C GLN A 129 -8.44 6.66 8.17
N GLY A 130 -7.14 6.73 7.92
CA GLY A 130 -6.29 7.81 8.45
C GLY A 130 -5.85 7.59 9.91
N ARG A 131 -6.10 6.40 10.48
CA ARG A 131 -5.43 6.00 11.72
C ARG A 131 -3.94 5.88 11.45
N VAL A 132 -3.12 6.42 12.36
CA VAL A 132 -1.67 6.37 12.22
C VAL A 132 -1.16 4.96 12.56
N PRO A 133 -0.33 4.33 11.70
CA PRO A 133 0.14 2.96 11.90
C PRO A 133 1.08 2.82 13.10
N ASN A 134 0.71 1.94 14.02
CA ASN A 134 1.60 1.44 15.07
C ASN A 134 2.28 0.16 14.59
N ASP A 135 3.60 0.15 14.59
CA ASP A 135 4.39 -0.94 14.06
C ASP A 135 4.19 -2.27 14.79
N ALA A 136 3.74 -2.25 16.05
CA ALA A 136 3.52 -3.46 16.86
C ALA A 136 2.13 -4.08 16.69
N GLU A 137 1.18 -3.38 16.08
CA GLU A 137 -0.17 -3.92 15.86
C GLU A 137 -0.16 -4.98 14.76
N LEU A 138 -1.02 -5.98 14.90
CA LEU A 138 -1.22 -7.00 13.88
C LEU A 138 -1.85 -6.38 12.64
N LEU A 139 -1.31 -6.69 11.47
CA LEU A 139 -1.66 -6.02 10.21
C LEU A 139 -3.17 -6.05 9.90
N LEU A 140 -3.78 -7.22 10.06
CA LEU A 140 -5.19 -7.40 9.74
C LEU A 140 -6.08 -6.75 10.78
N GLU A 141 -5.80 -6.92 12.07
CA GLU A 141 -6.54 -6.24 13.15
C GLU A 141 -6.43 -4.72 13.03
N TYR A 142 -5.25 -4.23 12.63
CA TYR A 142 -4.98 -2.82 12.45
C TYR A 142 -5.87 -2.20 11.37
N THR A 143 -6.03 -2.91 10.24
CA THR A 143 -6.79 -2.46 9.06
C THR A 143 -8.26 -2.86 9.11
N ASP A 144 -8.66 -3.65 10.09
CA ASP A 144 -10.05 -4.05 10.38
C ASP A 144 -10.81 -3.00 11.19
N THR A 145 -10.23 -1.83 11.48
CA THR A 145 -10.90 -0.71 12.18
C THR A 145 -11.98 0.00 11.35
N GLU A 146 -12.87 -0.77 10.73
CA GLU A 146 -14.00 -0.39 9.88
C GLU A 146 -13.66 -0.27 8.39
N LEU A 147 -13.54 -1.40 7.67
CA LEU A 147 -14.00 -1.47 6.27
C LEU A 147 -15.55 -1.51 6.22
N LEU A 148 -16.23 -0.75 7.10
CA LEU A 148 -17.68 -0.65 7.28
C LEU A 148 -18.23 0.65 6.70
#